data_AF-A0A6C1NQA4-F1
#
_entry.id   AF-A0A6C1NQA4-F1
#
_cell.length_a   1.000
_cell.length_b   1.000
_cell.length_c   1.000
_cell.angle_alpha   90.00
_cell.angle_beta   90.00
_cell.angle_gamma   90.00
#
_symmetry.space_group_name_H-M   'P 1'
#
loop_
_entity.id
_entity.type
_entity.pdbx_description
1 polymer ?
#
loop_
_entity_poly.entity_id
_entity_poly.type
_entity_poly.pdbx_seq_one_letter_code
_entity_poly.pdbx_strand_id
1 'polypeptide(L)'
;MVRALLALSVLLVVAACWSTDGDSEGDGEEGGTGRLTLTGAGATFPFPIYSRWFSVYSREQPVRVNYQSIGSGGGIRQMIEGTVDFGATDAPL
;
A
#
# COMPACT_ATOMS: atom_id res chain seq x y z
N MET A 1 48.63 17.44 -14.24
CA MET A 1 47.26 18.00 -14.35
C MET A 1 46.17 16.96 -14.03
N VAL A 2 46.35 15.67 -14.30
CA VAL A 2 45.35 14.60 -14.02
C VAL A 2 45.13 14.32 -12.51
N ARG A 3 46.12 14.57 -11.65
CA ARG A 3 46.01 14.33 -10.19
C ARG A 3 45.05 15.28 -9.46
N ALA A 4 44.81 16.49 -9.98
CA ALA A 4 43.86 17.45 -9.39
C ALA A 4 42.40 17.09 -9.72
N LEU A 5 42.14 16.41 -10.85
CA LEU A 5 40.81 15.92 -11.24
C LEU A 5 40.36 14.69 -10.43
N LEU A 6 41.30 13.88 -9.94
CA LEU A 6 41.00 12.74 -9.05
C LEU A 6 40.62 13.18 -7.63
N ALA A 7 41.16 14.29 -7.13
CA ALA A 7 40.81 14.80 -5.80
C ALA A 7 39.42 15.46 -5.76
N LEU A 8 39.00 16.11 -6.86
CA LEU A 8 37.70 16.79 -6.96
C LEU A 8 36.52 15.80 -7.10
N SER A 9 36.76 14.63 -7.69
CA SER A 9 35.75 13.58 -7.82
C SER A 9 35.52 12.81 -6.51
N VAL A 10 36.55 12.63 -5.68
CA VAL A 10 36.39 12.01 -4.35
C VAL A 10 35.62 12.92 -3.39
N LEU A 11 35.81 14.25 -3.48
CA LEU A 11 35.09 15.21 -2.64
C LEU A 11 33.57 15.23 -2.92
N LEU A 12 33.16 14.93 -4.16
CA LEU A 12 31.75 14.90 -4.59
C LEU A 12 31.01 13.64 -4.11
N VAL A 13 31.72 12.53 -3.87
CA VAL A 13 31.12 11.27 -3.38
C VAL A 13 30.85 11.32 -1.88
N VAL A 14 31.68 12.02 -1.09
CA VAL A 14 31.48 12.13 0.37
C VAL A 14 30.31 13.06 0.73
N ALA A 15 30.03 14.07 -0.09
CA ALA A 15 28.87 14.95 0.10
C ALA A 15 27.51 14.25 -0.15
N ALA A 16 27.50 13.10 -0.84
CA ALA A 16 26.26 12.35 -1.08
C ALA A 16 25.78 11.53 0.14
N CYS A 17 26.57 11.47 1.22
CA CYS A 17 26.13 10.90 2.51
C CYS A 17 25.56 11.95 3.48
N TRP A 18 25.49 13.23 3.08
CA TRP A 18 24.78 14.28 3.82
C TRP A 18 23.79 14.92 2.86
N SER A 19 22.52 14.51 2.94
CA SER A 19 21.31 15.31 2.67
C SER A 19 20.14 14.35 2.51
N THR A 20 19.59 13.99 3.68
CA THR A 20 18.16 13.82 3.98
C THR A 20 18.08 12.86 5.16
N ASP A 21 17.95 13.43 6.37
CA ASP A 21 17.21 12.79 7.45
C ASP A 21 15.74 12.71 6.99
N GLY A 22 15.47 11.69 6.18
CA GLY A 22 14.15 11.19 5.90
C GLY A 22 13.98 9.99 6.79
N ASP A 23 13.55 10.25 8.02
CA ASP A 23 13.10 9.27 8.99
C ASP A 23 12.14 8.29 8.29
N SER A 24 12.62 7.08 8.06
CA SER A 24 11.82 5.93 7.67
C SER A 24 12.50 4.73 8.28
N GLU A 25 12.49 4.75 9.61
CA GLU A 25 12.57 3.58 10.45
C GLU A 25 11.64 2.51 9.85
N GLY A 26 12.25 1.46 9.33
CA GLY A 26 11.53 0.22 9.03
C GLY A 26 11.22 -0.46 10.35
N ASP A 27 10.11 -0.10 10.97
CA ASP A 27 9.59 -0.83 12.12
C ASP A 27 8.76 -2.01 11.64
N GLY A 28 9.35 -3.19 11.77
CA GLY A 28 8.61 -4.44 11.86
C GLY A 28 7.80 -4.46 13.14
N GLU A 29 6.57 -4.97 13.03
CA GLU A 29 5.74 -5.51 14.11
C GLU A 29 5.73 -4.73 15.44
N GLU A 30 4.96 -3.66 15.45
CA GLU A 30 4.18 -3.28 16.63
C GLU A 30 2.70 -3.31 16.28
N GLY A 31 1.90 -3.93 17.16
CA GLY A 31 0.45 -3.76 17.24
C GLY A 31 0.10 -2.33 17.68
N GLY A 32 0.56 -1.34 16.92
CA GLY A 32 0.20 0.05 17.06
C GLY A 32 -1.19 0.27 16.48
N THR A 33 -1.97 1.14 17.10
CA THR A 33 -3.19 1.72 16.54
C THR A 33 -2.86 2.65 15.36
N GLY A 34 -2.11 2.14 14.38
CA GLY A 34 -1.90 2.70 13.07
C GLY A 34 -3.13 2.43 12.22
N ARG A 35 -3.44 3.37 11.33
CA ARG A 35 -4.61 3.30 10.47
C ARG A 35 -4.46 2.13 9.48
N LEU A 36 -5.10 0.99 9.77
CA LEU A 36 -5.11 -0.21 8.94
C LEU A 36 -5.75 0.08 7.58
N THR A 37 -5.12 -0.36 6.49
CA THR A 37 -5.72 -0.29 5.16
C THR A 37 -5.87 -1.69 4.61
N LEU A 38 -7.11 -2.08 4.30
CA LEU A 38 -7.45 -3.35 3.66
C LEU A 38 -7.69 -3.11 2.19
N THR A 39 -7.09 -3.92 1.34
CA THR A 39 -7.29 -3.95 -0.10
C THR A 39 -8.19 -5.12 -0.47
N GLY A 40 -9.23 -4.86 -1.24
CA GLY A 40 -10.13 -5.90 -1.74
C GLY A 40 -10.51 -5.70 -3.20
N ALA A 41 -10.97 -6.77 -3.81
CA ALA A 41 -11.47 -6.74 -5.18
C ALA A 41 -12.59 -7.76 -5.39
N GLY A 42 -13.48 -7.50 -6.35
CA GLY A 42 -14.44 -8.51 -6.78
C GLY A 42 -15.77 -7.98 -7.27
N ALA A 43 -16.84 -8.64 -6.83
CA ALA A 43 -18.23 -8.43 -7.22
C ALA A 43 -18.58 -6.95 -7.45
N THR A 44 -19.17 -6.66 -8.62
CA THR A 44 -19.59 -5.31 -8.99
C THR A 44 -21.02 -5.01 -8.51
N PHE A 45 -21.86 -6.03 -8.37
CA PHE A 45 -23.23 -5.88 -7.93
C PHE A 45 -23.37 -5.24 -6.53
N PRO A 46 -22.64 -5.66 -5.48
CA PRO A 46 -22.71 -5.04 -4.16
C PRO A 46 -21.88 -3.76 -4.02
N PHE A 47 -21.14 -3.33 -5.07
CA PHE A 47 -20.25 -2.17 -4.97
C PHE A 47 -20.93 -0.88 -4.47
N PRO A 48 -22.15 -0.51 -4.93
CA PRO A 48 -22.80 0.70 -4.45
C PRO A 48 -23.00 0.72 -2.92
N ILE A 49 -23.38 -0.42 -2.32
CA ILE A 49 -23.58 -0.50 -0.86
C ILE A 49 -22.24 -0.58 -0.11
N TYR A 50 -21.27 -1.32 -0.64
CA TYR A 50 -19.92 -1.38 -0.08
C TYR A 50 -19.26 -0.02 0.01
N SER A 51 -19.34 0.79 -1.05
CA SER A 51 -18.76 2.13 -1.07
C SER A 51 -19.28 3.02 0.07
N ARG A 52 -20.58 2.88 0.40
CA ARG A 52 -21.19 3.59 1.52
C ARG A 52 -20.71 3.05 2.86
N TRP A 53 -20.69 1.73 3.04
CA TRP A 53 -20.23 1.11 4.28
C TRP A 53 -18.76 1.44 4.57
N PHE A 54 -17.88 1.35 3.59
CA PHE A 54 -16.45 1.70 3.76
C PHE A 54 -16.27 3.18 4.11
N SER A 55 -17.05 4.07 3.49
CA SER A 55 -17.04 5.50 3.81
C SER A 55 -17.44 5.77 5.27
N VAL A 56 -18.48 5.10 5.77
CA VAL A 56 -18.94 5.23 7.16
C VAL A 56 -17.93 4.58 8.12
N TYR A 57 -17.52 3.35 7.83
CA TYR A 57 -16.61 2.59 8.67
C TYR A 57 -15.27 3.30 8.90
N SER A 58 -14.72 3.94 7.86
CA SER A 58 -13.46 4.71 7.97
C SER A 58 -13.54 5.97 8.82
N ARG A 59 -14.74 6.40 9.22
CA ARG A 59 -14.96 7.52 10.16
C ARG A 59 -15.07 7.04 11.61
N GLU A 60 -15.55 5.83 11.81
CA GLU A 60 -15.81 5.25 13.13
C GLU A 60 -14.64 4.39 13.62
N GLN A 61 -13.86 3.83 12.70
CA GLN A 61 -12.74 2.95 12.97
C GLN A 61 -11.48 3.43 12.26
N PRO A 62 -10.27 3.17 12.80
CA PRO A 62 -9.01 3.47 12.14
C PRO A 62 -8.71 2.49 11.00
N VAL A 63 -9.73 2.11 10.21
CA VAL A 63 -9.63 1.16 9.11
C VAL A 63 -10.13 1.81 7.83
N ARG A 64 -9.31 1.76 6.78
CA ARG A 64 -9.70 2.15 5.43
C ARG A 64 -9.80 0.93 4.54
N VAL A 65 -10.80 0.91 3.66
CA VAL A 65 -10.97 -0.17 2.70
C VAL A 65 -10.79 0.40 1.29
N ASN A 66 -9.77 -0.10 0.59
CA ASN A 66 -9.52 0.14 -0.83
C ASN A 66 -10.16 -1.00 -1.63
N TYR A 67 -11.30 -0.77 -2.27
CA TYR A 67 -12.03 -1.82 -2.99
C TYR A 67 -12.08 -1.58 -4.50
N GLN A 68 -11.75 -2.61 -5.28
CA GLN A 68 -11.77 -2.60 -6.74
C GLN A 68 -12.96 -3.41 -7.28
N SER A 69 -13.91 -2.72 -7.91
CA SER A 69 -15.10 -3.33 -8.52
C SER A 69 -14.79 -3.90 -9.91
N ILE A 70 -14.13 -5.06 -9.96
CA ILE A 70 -13.63 -5.69 -11.20
C ILE A 70 -14.43 -6.92 -11.67
N GLY A 71 -15.42 -7.36 -10.88
CA GLY A 71 -16.22 -8.56 -11.11
C GLY A 71 -15.76 -9.76 -10.27
N SER A 72 -16.69 -10.67 -9.97
CA SER A 72 -16.49 -11.82 -9.05
C SER A 72 -15.29 -12.69 -9.44
N GLY A 73 -15.13 -13.01 -10.73
CA GLY A 73 -14.00 -13.82 -11.20
C GLY A 73 -12.64 -13.15 -10.99
N GLY A 74 -12.57 -11.83 -11.15
CA GLY A 74 -11.36 -11.06 -10.88
C GLY A 74 -11.01 -11.05 -9.39
N GLY A 75 -12.02 -10.88 -8.52
CA GLY A 75 -11.85 -10.91 -7.07
C GLY A 75 -11.37 -12.26 -6.54
N ILE A 76 -11.99 -13.35 -7.00
CA ILE A 76 -11.57 -14.73 -6.65
C ILE A 76 -10.13 -14.97 -7.06
N ARG A 77 -9.77 -14.59 -8.30
CA ARG A 77 -8.41 -14.76 -8.81
C ARG A 77 -7.39 -13.99 -7.98
N GLN A 78 -7.61 -12.69 -7.76
CA GLN A 78 -6.66 -11.86 -7.00
C GLN A 78 -6.52 -12.29 -5.54
N MET A 79 -7.58 -12.82 -4.93
CA MET A 79 -7.54 -13.42 -3.61
C MET A 79 -6.62 -14.67 -3.60
N ILE A 80 -6.83 -15.59 -4.56
CA ILE A 80 -5.99 -16.80 -4.68
C ILE A 80 -4.53 -16.45 -4.97
N GLU A 81 -4.29 -15.41 -5.77
CA GLU A 81 -2.96 -14.91 -6.10
C GLU A 81 -2.32 -14.08 -4.97
N GLY A 82 -3.03 -13.83 -3.86
CA GLY A 82 -2.53 -13.03 -2.74
C GLY A 82 -2.28 -11.56 -3.08
N THR A 83 -2.94 -11.03 -4.11
CA THR A 83 -2.82 -9.63 -4.57
C THR A 83 -3.70 -8.69 -3.74
N VAL A 84 -4.70 -9.23 -3.04
CA VAL A 84 -5.64 -8.48 -2.19
C VAL A 84 -5.87 -9.21 -0.87
N ASP A 85 -6.24 -8.47 0.17
CA ASP A 85 -6.51 -9.00 1.52
C ASP A 85 -7.86 -9.72 1.60
N PHE A 86 -8.83 -9.34 0.77
CA PHE A 86 -10.15 -9.98 0.68
C PHE A 86 -10.72 -9.97 -0.75
N GLY A 87 -11.46 -11.03 -1.11
CA GLY A 87 -12.12 -11.18 -2.41
C GLY A 87 -13.64 -11.25 -2.23
N ALA A 88 -14.40 -10.56 -3.08
CA ALA A 88 -15.87 -10.58 -3.05
C ALA A 88 -16.45 -11.29 -4.28
N THR A 89 -17.49 -12.10 -4.09
CA THR A 89 -18.16 -12.85 -5.17
C THR A 89 -19.68 -12.88 -4.98
N ASP A 90 -20.41 -12.71 -6.09
CA ASP A 90 -21.86 -12.91 -6.16
C ASP A 90 -22.24 -14.41 -6.31
N ALA A 91 -21.27 -15.25 -6.67
CA ALA A 91 -21.45 -16.70 -6.76
C ALA A 91 -21.13 -17.34 -5.40
N PRO A 92 -21.95 -18.29 -4.90
CA PRO A 92 -21.58 -19.10 -3.75
C PRO A 92 -20.32 -19.90 -4.08
N LEU A 93 -19.42 -20.01 -3.09
CA LEU A 93 -18.20 -20.81 -3.16
C LEU A 93 -18.37 -22.13 -2.43
#